data_AF-A0A2E1Q9F9-F1
#
_entry.id   AF-A0A2E1Q9F9-F1
#
_cell.length_a   1.000
_cell.length_b   1.000
_cell.length_c   1.000
_cell.angle_alpha   90.00
_cell.angle_beta   90.00
_cell.angle_gamma   90.00
#
_symmetry.space_group_name_H-M   'P 1'
#
loop_
_entity.id
_entity.type
_entity.pdbx_description
1 polymer ?
#
loop_
_entity_poly.entity_id
_entity_poly.type
_entity_poly.pdbx_seq_one_letter_code
_entity_poly.pdbx_strand_id
1 'polypeptide(L)' 'MSLKSFHIIFITASSLFMTYFIYWSLDSWFNYKDLSYLFYGFLSLILLALLIIYNRNFSKKYKELTS' A
#
# COMPACT_ATOMS: atom_id res chain seq x y z
N MET A 1 -20.19 -7.82 -9.13
CA MET A 1 -19.57 -6.71 -8.38
C MET A 1 -19.25 -5.58 -9.35
N SER A 2 -19.49 -4.31 -8.99
CA SER A 2 -19.02 -3.22 -9.85
C SER A 2 -17.49 -3.22 -9.88
N LEU A 3 -16.88 -2.88 -11.03
CA LEU A 3 -15.42 -2.73 -11.15
C LEU A 3 -14.83 -1.80 -10.06
N LYS A 4 -15.63 -0.82 -9.62
CA LYS A 4 -15.28 0.13 -8.56
C LYS A 4 -15.11 -0.57 -7.20
N SER A 5 -16.09 -1.39 -6.82
CA SER A 5 -16.08 -2.10 -5.53
C SER A 5 -14.92 -3.09 -5.44
N PHE A 6 -14.60 -3.79 -6.53
CA PHE A 6 -13.45 -4.69 -6.60
C PHE A 6 -12.13 -3.93 -6.42
N HIS A 7 -11.94 -2.81 -7.12
CA HIS A 7 -10.73 -1.99 -7.00
C HIS A 7 -10.51 -1.46 -5.58
N ILE A 8 -11.56 -0.96 -4.93
CA ILE A 8 -11.45 -0.43 -3.55
C ILE A 8 -11.04 -1.54 -2.58
N ILE A 9 -11.63 -2.73 -2.71
CA ILE A 9 -11.28 -3.89 -1.86
C ILE A 9 -9.84 -4.32 -2.12
N PHE A 10 -9.42 -4.37 -3.37
CA PHE A 10 -8.04 -4.72 -3.74
C PHE A 10 -7.02 -3.74 -3.13
N ILE A 11 -7.27 -2.44 -3.23
CA ILE A 11 -6.42 -1.39 -2.64
C ILE A 11 -6.38 -1.52 -1.12
N THR A 12 -7.53 -1.79 -0.50
CA THR A 12 -7.64 -1.95 0.96
C THR A 12 -6.85 -3.17 1.44
N ALA A 13 -7.01 -4.32 0.77
CA ALA A 13 -6.25 -5.54 1.07
C ALA A 13 -4.75 -5.34 0.87
N SER A 14 -4.35 -4.67 -0.22
CA SER A 14 -2.95 -4.35 -0.51
C SER A 14 -2.34 -3.41 0.54
N SER A 15 -3.10 -2.43 1.02
CA SER A 15 -2.68 -1.49 2.08
C SER A 15 -2.47 -2.21 3.42
N LEU A 16 -3.40 -3.10 3.79
CA LEU A 16 -3.25 -3.95 4.98
C LEU A 16 -2.02 -4.84 4.88
N PHE A 17 -1.79 -5.44 3.71
CA PHE A 17 -0.63 -6.29 3.47
C PHE A 17 0.69 -5.52 3.57
N MET A 18 0.77 -4.31 2.99
CA MET A 18 1.92 -3.42 3.12
C MET A 18 2.18 -3.03 4.58
N THR A 19 1.13 -2.74 5.35
CA THR A 19 1.28 -2.40 6.78
C THR A 19 1.85 -3.58 7.58
N TYR A 20 1.36 -4.80 7.32
CA TYR A 20 1.91 -6.02 7.91
C TYR A 20 3.38 -6.23 7.50
N PHE A 21 3.72 -5.95 6.24
CA PHE A 21 5.08 -6.10 5.73
C PHE A 21 6.06 -5.12 6.39
N ILE A 22 5.65 -3.88 6.65
CA ILE A 22 6.43 -2.90 7.42
C ILE A 22 6.71 -3.44 8.83
N TYR A 23 5.68 -3.94 9.52
CA TYR A 23 5.85 -4.52 10.85
C TYR A 23 6.83 -5.70 10.86
N TRP A 24 6.65 -6.64 9.92
CA TRP A 24 7.52 -7.81 9.80
C TRP A 24 8.97 -7.45 9.45
N SER A 25 9.16 -6.44 8.60
CA SER A 25 10.49 -5.90 8.25
C SER A 25 11.19 -5.28 9.47
N LEU A 26 10.46 -4.52 10.30
CA LEU A 26 11.01 -3.94 11.52
C LEU A 26 11.37 -5.01 12.55
N ASP A 27 10.50 -5.99 12.76
CA ASP A 27 10.77 -7.14 13.65
C ASP A 27 11.99 -7.95 13.17
N SER A 28 12.08 -8.22 11.87
CA SER A 28 13.23 -8.90 11.27
C SER A 28 14.52 -8.08 11.39
N TRP A 29 14.44 -6.75 11.29
CA TRP A 29 15.60 -5.89 11.53
C TRP A 29 16.09 -5.97 12.98
N PHE A 30 15.19 -6.05 13.96
CA PHE A 30 15.59 -6.26 15.36
C PHE A 30 16.29 -7.61 15.58
N ASN A 31 15.83 -8.66 14.90
CA ASN A 31 16.38 -10.02 15.05
C ASN A 31 17.72 -10.23 14.32
N TYR A 32 17.82 -9.75 13.07
CA TYR A 32 18.97 -10.04 12.20
C TYR A 32 19.95 -8.86 12.06
N LYS A 33 19.56 -7.64 12.44
CA LYS A 33 20.34 -6.38 12.29
C LYS A 33 20.86 -6.09 10.89
N ASP A 34 20.24 -6.66 9.87
CA ASP A 34 20.64 -6.46 8.47
C ASP A 34 19.97 -5.18 7.89
N LEU A 35 20.77 -4.36 7.21
CA LEU A 35 20.33 -3.16 6.51
C LEU A 35 19.33 -3.47 5.38
N SER A 36 19.36 -4.67 4.82
CA SER A 36 18.39 -5.09 3.81
C SER A 36 16.95 -5.01 4.34
N TYR A 37 16.70 -5.38 5.60
CA TYR A 37 15.36 -5.31 6.18
C TYR A 37 14.86 -3.88 6.35
N LEU A 38 15.73 -2.93 6.71
CA LEU A 38 15.38 -1.50 6.75
C LEU A 38 15.01 -0.97 5.36
N PHE A 39 15.76 -1.38 4.32
CA PHE A 39 15.45 -1.00 2.95
C PHE A 39 14.09 -1.54 2.51
N TYR A 40 13.77 -2.79 2.82
CA TYR A 40 12.45 -3.37 2.53
C TYR A 40 11.31 -2.66 3.26
N GLY A 41 11.51 -2.26 4.52
CA GLY A 41 10.53 -1.49 5.27
C GLY A 41 10.28 -0.10 4.68
N PHE A 42 11.37 0.59 4.31
CA PHE A 42 11.28 1.90 3.66
C PHE A 42 10.61 1.81 2.29
N LEU A 43 10.96 0.79 1.49
CA LEU A 43 10.34 0.53 0.21
C LEU A 43 8.84 0.26 0.36
N SER A 44 8.45 -0.54 1.37
CA SER A 44 7.05 -0.81 1.68
C SER A 44 6.27 0.44 2.08
N LEU A 45 6.87 1.35 2.86
CA LEU A 45 6.28 2.66 3.15
C LEU A 45 6.05 3.51 1.90
N ILE A 46 7.01 3.55 0.97
CA ILE A 46 6.87 4.26 -0.30
C ILE A 46 5.73 3.66 -1.13
N LEU A 47 5.67 2.33 -1.22
CA LEU A 47 4.61 1.65 -1.97
C LEU A 47 3.24 1.93 -1.36
N LEU A 48 3.11 1.93 -0.02
CA LEU A 48 1.88 2.30 0.67
C LEU A 48 1.44 3.74 0.32
N ALA A 49 2.36 4.70 0.36
CA ALA A 49 2.08 6.09 0.02
C ALA A 49 1.63 6.24 -1.45
N LEU A 50 2.32 5.58 -2.39
CA LEU A 50 1.93 5.55 -3.80
C LEU A 50 0.55 4.94 -4.00
N LEU A 51 0.22 3.87 -3.27
CA LEU A 51 -1.09 3.21 -3.33
C LEU A 51 -2.22 4.15 -2.90
N ILE A 52 -1.99 4.93 -1.84
CA ILE A 52 -2.95 5.93 -1.33
C ILE A 52 -3.14 7.06 -2.35
N ILE A 53 -2.05 7.56 -2.96
CA ILE A 53 -2.10 8.59 -3.99
C ILE A 53 -2.85 8.08 -5.23
N TYR A 54 -2.56 6.85 -5.67
CA TYR A 54 -3.24 6.21 -6.78
C TYR A 54 -4.74 6.09 -6.52
N ASN A 55 -5.14 5.61 -5.34
CA ASN A 55 -6.55 5.51 -4.95
C ASN A 55 -7.27 6.87 -5.00
N ARG A 56 -6.63 7.93 -4.50
CA ARG A 56 -7.15 9.30 -4.57
C ARG A 56 -7.35 9.77 -6.01
N ASN A 57 -6.35 9.56 -6.86
CA ASN A 57 -6.42 9.98 -8.27
C ASN A 57 -7.46 9.17 -9.05
N PHE A 58 -7.55 7.86 -8.80
CA PHE A 58 -8.58 7.01 -9.37
C PHE A 58 -9.97 7.52 -8.96
N SER A 59 -10.20 7.77 -7.66
CA SER A 59 -11.48 8.29 -7.19
C SER A 59 -11.83 9.66 -7.80
N LYS A 60 -10.85 10.52 -8.08
CA LYS A 60 -11.06 11.81 -8.76
C LYS A 60 -11.45 11.63 -10.23
N LYS A 61 -10.68 10.83 -10.96
CA LYS A 61 -10.86 10.60 -12.41
C LYS A 61 -12.22 9.94 -12.72
N TYR A 62 -12.68 9.06 -11.85
CA TYR A 62 -14.00 8.46 -11.99
C TYR A 62 -15.15 9.42 -11.66
N LYS A 63 -14.92 10.43 -10.80
CA LYS A 63 -15.91 11.47 -10.50
C LYS A 63 -16.10 12.41 -11.68
N GLU A 64 -15.02 12.76 -12.38
CA GLU A 64 -15.08 13.55 -13.62
C GLU A 64 -15.83 12.83 -14.75
N LEU A 65 -15.68 11.51 -14.88
CA LEU A 65 -16.34 10.72 -15.93
C LEU A 65 -17.86 10.52 -15.72
N THR A 66 -18.42 10.97 -14.59
CA THR A 66 -19.86 10.87 -14.28
C THR A 66 -20.54 12.24 -14.10
N SER A 67 -19.82 13.34 -14.35
CA SER A 67 -20.39 14.69 -14.46
C SER A 67 -20.60 15.07 -15.92
#